data_AF-A0A848CKC3-F1
#
_entry.id   AF-A0A848CKC3-F1
#
_cell.length_a   1.000
_cell.length_b   1.000
_cell.length_c   1.000
_cell.angle_alpha   90.00
_cell.angle_beta   90.00
_cell.angle_gamma   90.00
#
_symmetry.space_group_name_H-M   'P 1'
#
loop_
_entity.id
_entity.type
_entity.pdbx_description
1 polymer ?
#
loop_
_entity_poly.entity_id
_entity_poly.type
_entity_poly.pdbx_seq_one_letter_code
_entity_poly.pdbx_strand_id
1 'polypeptide(L)'
;MLDTERYCGGEDAEETHPIYKMKLYIKRNLAEELTLESLAELVHLHPQYVSRLFKQKTGLTLMDYIIQIRLEKAMPNLPPYQFQHSLF
;
A
#
# COMPACT_ATOMS: atom_id res chain seq x y z
N MET A 1 -1.92 -17.57 -14.99
CA MET A 1 -2.03 -16.19 -15.51
C MET A 1 -2.61 -15.35 -14.36
N LEU A 2 -1.81 -14.90 -13.40
CA LEU A 2 -0.69 -13.98 -13.58
C LEU A 2 0.62 -14.53 -13.00
N ASP A 3 1.62 -14.59 -13.86
CA ASP A 3 3.02 -14.90 -13.57
C ASP A 3 3.64 -13.75 -12.76
N THR A 4 3.82 -13.94 -11.46
CA THR A 4 4.69 -13.09 -10.65
C THR A 4 6.04 -13.76 -10.45
N GLU A 5 6.76 -13.94 -11.55
CA GLU A 5 8.18 -14.20 -11.49
C GLU A 5 8.90 -12.95 -10.92
N ARG A 6 9.60 -13.20 -9.82
CA ARG A 6 10.94 -12.69 -9.54
C ARG A 6 11.15 -11.20 -9.82
N TYR A 7 11.13 -10.38 -8.78
CA TYR A 7 11.79 -9.07 -8.89
C TYR A 7 12.37 -8.62 -7.56
N CYS A 8 13.64 -8.31 -7.73
CA CYS A 8 14.72 -8.05 -6.80
C CYS A 8 15.01 -6.55 -6.89
N GLY A 9 15.54 -5.99 -5.82
CA GLY A 9 16.05 -4.62 -5.77
C GLY A 9 15.15 -3.71 -4.93
N GLY A 10 15.67 -2.94 -4.01
CA GLY A 10 17.05 -2.73 -3.55
C GLY A 10 16.93 -1.82 -2.33
N GLU A 11 17.87 -1.94 -1.42
CA GLU A 11 18.11 -0.94 -0.38
C GLU A 11 18.53 0.38 -1.05
N ASP A 12 18.39 1.49 -0.31
CA ASP A 12 19.09 2.79 -0.46
C ASP A 12 18.19 4.04 -0.46
N ALA A 13 18.63 4.99 0.39
CA ALA A 13 18.34 6.44 0.45
C ALA A 13 17.10 6.95 1.21
N GLU A 14 17.36 7.30 2.47
CA GLU A 14 16.63 8.21 3.35
C GLU A 14 16.59 9.64 2.76
N GLU A 15 15.39 10.16 2.47
CA GLU A 15 14.94 11.52 2.86
C GLU A 15 13.55 11.88 2.31
N THR A 16 13.05 11.18 1.29
CA THR A 16 11.65 11.36 0.82
C THR A 16 11.11 10.05 0.26
N HIS A 17 10.92 9.05 1.12
CA HIS A 17 10.53 7.73 0.66
C HIS A 17 9.14 7.77 -0.01
N PRO A 18 8.98 7.27 -1.26
CA PRO A 18 7.70 7.31 -1.98
C PRO A 18 6.53 6.69 -1.21
N ILE A 19 6.83 5.72 -0.33
CA ILE A 19 5.83 5.11 0.57
C ILE A 19 5.18 6.13 1.51
N TYR A 20 5.91 7.14 1.98
CA TYR A 20 5.38 8.14 2.88
C TYR A 20 4.37 9.04 2.16
N LYS A 21 4.72 9.49 0.94
CA LYS A 21 3.81 10.25 0.06
C LYS A 21 2.54 9.45 -0.22
N MET A 22 2.67 8.17 -0.56
CA MET A 22 1.53 7.28 -0.77
C MET A 22 0.65 7.16 0.48
N LYS A 23 1.23 6.87 1.65
CA LYS A 23 0.48 6.77 2.92
C LYS A 23 -0.27 8.06 3.25
N LEU A 24 0.38 9.21 3.05
CA LEU A 24 -0.23 10.51 3.31
C LEU A 24 -1.40 10.79 2.35
N TYR A 25 -1.21 10.47 1.07
CA TYR A 25 -2.25 10.58 0.05
C TYR A 25 -3.45 9.70 0.38
N ILE A 26 -3.22 8.43 0.72
CA ILE A 26 -4.27 7.49 1.16
C ILE A 26 -5.04 8.07 2.34
N LYS A 27 -4.36 8.55 3.38
CA LYS A 27 -5.02 9.11 4.59
C LYS A 27 -5.89 10.33 4.30
N ARG A 28 -5.47 11.18 3.35
CA ARG A 28 -6.20 12.38 2.91
C ARG A 28 -7.40 12.02 2.04
N ASN A 29 -7.25 11.04 1.16
CA ASN A 29 -8.24 10.68 0.14
C ASN A 29 -8.98 9.36 0.41
N LEU A 30 -9.20 9.02 1.70
CA LEU A 30 -9.94 7.79 2.06
C LEU A 30 -11.40 7.77 1.59
N ALA A 31 -11.98 8.94 1.31
CA ALA A 31 -13.37 9.08 0.86
C ALA A 31 -13.54 8.77 -0.63
N GLU A 32 -12.47 8.87 -1.42
CA GLU A 32 -12.47 8.62 -2.86
C GLU A 32 -11.99 7.19 -3.17
N GLU A 33 -12.19 6.76 -4.42
CA GLU A 33 -11.67 5.49 -4.91
C GLU A 33 -10.16 5.59 -5.10
N LEU A 34 -9.41 4.93 -4.22
CA LEU A 34 -7.96 4.88 -4.26
C LEU A 34 -7.50 3.64 -5.04
N THR A 35 -6.92 3.85 -6.23
CA THR A 35 -6.37 2.77 -7.05
C THR A 35 -4.83 2.76 -7.01
N LEU A 36 -4.24 1.64 -7.42
CA LEU A 36 -2.79 1.54 -7.61
C LEU A 36 -2.29 2.53 -8.67
N GLU A 37 -3.12 2.86 -9.66
CA GLU A 37 -2.82 3.81 -10.73
C GLU A 37 -2.69 5.23 -10.16
N SER A 38 -3.61 5.67 -9.30
CA SER A 38 -3.52 6.98 -8.66
C SER A 38 -2.23 7.13 -7.83
N LEU A 39 -1.81 6.05 -7.15
CA LEU A 39 -0.56 6.07 -6.38
C LEU A 39 0.67 6.05 -7.27
N ALA A 40 0.63 5.30 -8.37
CA ALA A 40 1.66 5.27 -9.40
C ALA A 40 1.88 6.65 -10.02
N GLU A 41 0.81 7.34 -10.38
CA GLU A 41 0.85 8.70 -10.90
C GLU A 41 1.44 9.68 -9.88
N LEU A 42 1.04 9.57 -8.60
CA LEU A 42 1.53 10.44 -7.52
C LEU A 42 3.06 10.40 -7.35
N VAL A 43 3.66 9.23 -7.52
CA VAL A 43 5.12 9.04 -7.37
C VAL A 43 5.84 8.91 -8.71
N HIS A 44 5.13 9.05 -9.83
CA HIS A 44 5.63 8.82 -11.18
C HIS A 44 6.32 7.46 -11.37
N LEU A 45 5.75 6.39 -10.78
CA LEU A 45 6.27 5.02 -10.87
C LEU A 45 5.25 4.08 -11.50
N HIS A 46 5.71 2.94 -12.01
CA HIS A 46 4.81 1.95 -12.57
C HIS A 46 3.91 1.31 -11.46
N PRO A 47 2.61 1.10 -11.69
CA PRO A 47 1.68 0.51 -10.71
C PRO A 47 2.16 -0.81 -10.09
N GLN A 48 2.82 -1.64 -10.89
CA GLN A 48 3.38 -2.90 -10.44
C GLN A 48 4.54 -2.72 -9.44
N TYR A 49 5.39 -1.71 -9.65
CA TYR A 49 6.45 -1.38 -8.71
C TYR A 49 5.87 -0.80 -7.42
N VAL A 50 4.87 0.08 -7.53
CA VAL A 50 4.16 0.64 -6.37
C VAL A 50 3.52 -0.44 -5.52
N SER A 51 2.80 -1.39 -6.12
CA SER A 51 2.19 -2.51 -5.40
C SER A 51 3.21 -3.31 -4.58
N ARG A 52 4.35 -3.63 -5.19
CA ARG A 52 5.42 -4.39 -4.53
C ARG A 52 6.09 -3.60 -3.43
N LEU A 53 6.46 -2.35 -3.72
CA LEU A 53 7.09 -1.47 -2.76
C LEU A 53 6.17 -1.25 -1.56
N PHE A 54 4.87 -1.02 -1.82
CA PHE A 54 3.88 -0.83 -0.78
C PHE A 54 3.79 -2.05 0.10
N LYS A 55 3.55 -3.23 -0.49
CA LYS A 55 3.49 -4.50 0.23
C LYS A 55 4.78 -4.83 0.99
N GLN A 56 5.94 -4.56 0.42
CA GLN A 56 7.23 -4.79 1.08
C GLN A 56 7.43 -3.88 2.29
N LYS A 57 6.97 -2.61 2.21
CA LYS A 57 7.16 -1.61 3.26
C LYS A 57 6.06 -1.61 4.31
N THR A 58 4.85 -2.07 4.00
CA THR A 58 3.71 -2.13 4.94
C THR A 58 3.36 -3.54 5.39
N GLY A 59 3.81 -4.57 4.65
CA GLY A 59 3.37 -5.95 4.84
C GLY A 59 1.97 -6.25 4.28
N LEU A 60 1.27 -5.25 3.73
CA LEU A 60 -0.15 -5.33 3.37
C LEU A 60 -0.37 -4.88 1.93
N THR A 61 -1.43 -5.38 1.29
CA THR A 61 -1.84 -4.83 -0.01
C THR A 61 -2.41 -3.42 0.17
N LEU A 62 -2.48 -2.65 -0.93
CA LEU A 62 -3.08 -1.31 -0.91
C LEU A 62 -4.52 -1.36 -0.39
N MET A 63 -5.31 -2.32 -0.88
CA MET A 63 -6.71 -2.47 -0.51
C MET A 63 -6.86 -2.81 0.97
N ASP A 64 -6.08 -3.75 1.50
CA ASP A 64 -6.09 -4.10 2.92
C ASP A 64 -5.73 -2.89 3.79
N TYR A 65 -4.73 -2.11 3.38
CA TYR A 65 -4.33 -0.92 4.10
C TYR A 65 -5.43 0.16 4.11
N ILE A 66 -6.12 0.38 2.98
CA ILE A 66 -7.25 1.32 2.93
C ILE A 66 -8.37 0.86 3.86
N ILE A 67 -8.71 -0.44 3.83
CA ILE A 67 -9.73 -1.02 4.71
C ILE A 67 -9.32 -0.84 6.17
N GLN A 68 -8.07 -1.13 6.52
CA GLN A 68 -7.55 -0.96 7.87
C GLN A 68 -7.68 0.48 8.36
N ILE A 69 -7.29 1.47 7.55
CA ILE A 69 -7.37 2.88 7.95
C ILE A 69 -8.84 3.34 8.04
N ARG A 70 -9.72 2.85 7.14
CA ARG A 70 -11.17 3.13 7.22
C ARG A 70 -11.77 2.57 8.51
N LEU A 71 -11.37 1.35 8.89
CA LEU A 71 -11.80 0.72 10.15
C LEU A 71 -11.23 1.46 11.37
N GLU A 72 -9.95 1.86 11.37
CA GLU A 72 -9.38 2.68 12.44
C GLU A 72 -10.14 4.00 12.62
N LYS A 73 -10.53 4.66 11.53
CA LYS A 73 -11.33 5.90 11.61
C LYS A 73 -12.74 5.66 12.13
N ALA A 74 -13.36 4.53 11.81
CA ALA A 74 -14.72 4.21 12.26
C ALA A 74 -14.76 3.69 13.71
N MET A 75 -13.77 2.89 14.10
CA MET A 75 -13.68 2.22 15.40
C MET A 75 -12.23 2.24 15.91
N PRO A 76 -11.81 3.30 16.61
CA PRO A 76 -10.43 3.46 17.06
C PRO A 76 -9.99 2.43 18.11
N ASN A 77 -10.93 1.70 18.74
CA ASN A 77 -10.65 0.68 19.76
C ASN A 77 -10.60 -0.76 19.22
N LEU A 78 -10.62 -0.93 17.89
CA LEU A 78 -10.57 -2.27 17.30
C LEU A 78 -9.10 -2.74 17.22
N PRO A 79 -8.77 -3.96 17.69
CA PRO A 79 -7.43 -4.50 17.55
C PRO A 79 -7.03 -4.59 16.06
N PRO A 80 -5.73 -4.45 15.73
CA PRO A 80 -5.26 -4.47 14.36
C PRO A 80 -5.66 -5.78 13.69
N TYR A 81 -6.47 -5.66 12.65
CA TYR A 81 -6.99 -6.81 11.92
C TYR A 81 -5.85 -7.47 11.12
N GLN A 82 -5.40 -8.65 11.54
CA GLN A 82 -4.43 -9.45 10.81
C GLN A 82 -5.15 -10.39 9.85
N PHE A 83 -5.36 -9.97 8.60
CA PHE A 83 -5.63 -10.94 7.54
C PHE A 83 -4.29 -11.64 7.23
N GLN A 84 -4.06 -12.79 7.85
CA GLN A 84 -3.03 -13.70 7.36
C GLN A 84 -3.37 -14.05 5.92
N HIS A 85 -2.34 -14.00 5.07
CA HIS A 85 -2.31 -14.64 3.76
C HIS A 85 -2.93 -16.04 3.87
N SER A 86 -4.23 -16.16 3.56
CA SER A 86 -4.85 -17.45 3.42
C SER A 86 -4.35 -18.02 2.10
N LEU A 87 -3.76 -19.20 2.20
CA LEU A 87 -3.33 -20.03 1.09
C LEU A 87 -4.35 -19.96 -0.05
N PHE A 88 -3.85 -19.55 -1.22
CA PHE A 88 -4.10 -20.23 -2.48
C PHE A 88 -2.82 -20.12 -3.32
#